data_AF-A0AB39RZB5-F1
#
_entry.id   AF-A0AB39RZB5-F1
#
_cell.length_a   1.000
_cell.length_b   1.000
_cell.length_c   1.000
_cell.angle_alpha   90.00
_cell.angle_beta   90.00
_cell.angle_gamma   90.00
#
_symmetry.space_group_name_H-M   'P 1'
#
loop_
_entity.id
_entity.type
_entity.pdbx_description
1 polymer ?
#
loop_
_entity_poly.entity_id
_entity_poly.type
_entity_poly.pdbx_seq_one_letter_code
_entity_poly.pdbx_strand_id
1 'polypeptide(L)'
;MRGTAFKETMLGTVRLDTETRERRIRLDLRAEAEGILRPHRTTRARVTGRIRIAGYADDPDAEGELEVSPLARRRIRYRLAFTADGRGLTLDGWKSVTARRPLESMTVLPFTLYEGDAPAGEGVLRFPLATGLAPFLLSFRFPRRESPSEHFAPRWNGTPGRTEVWYTTLTDPASGTGIWLHHELTAPADGSEPFAHGWVAAFPREGEVRHARFGPVPWTRPTDGFAGDKVTAVPGQLTGTADDFQWKLTERPQASPLFTFPRWSWRRPLLPAAQMLPAARATYDGEFSYGERTLTPRGAPGASARIYGHGNAHRWTWLHAELGDGDVLEIVAAVSTRPGLRRLPPLVFLRLRCRGRTWPRRAERSAVGWLGVGRFRAAFGLPEWTVTGRTALRRIRVEVDQPAERTLTLEYRDPDGARAVCHNSESADARIVLERWWGRWRPEASWVLDGTAHAEAGER
;
A
#
# COMPACT_ATOMS: atom_id res chain seq x y z
N MET A 1 1.92 -18.33 3.21
CA MET A 1 0.69 -19.18 3.37
C MET A 1 -0.52 -18.47 2.70
N ARG A 2 -1.67 -19.13 2.44
CA ARG A 2 -2.89 -18.44 1.94
C ARG A 2 -3.88 -18.23 3.09
N GLY A 3 -4.38 -17.01 3.23
CA GLY A 3 -5.45 -16.65 4.16
C GLY A 3 -6.83 -16.65 3.49
N THR A 4 -7.85 -16.21 4.22
CA THR A 4 -9.21 -15.98 3.70
C THR A 4 -9.64 -14.57 4.04
N ALA A 5 -10.19 -13.85 3.06
CA ALA A 5 -10.84 -12.56 3.30
C ALA A 5 -12.20 -12.53 2.63
N PHE A 6 -13.21 -12.00 3.31
CA PHE A 6 -14.57 -11.85 2.76
C PHE A 6 -15.29 -10.67 3.40
N LYS A 7 -16.37 -10.22 2.77
CA LYS A 7 -17.27 -9.19 3.29
C LYS A 7 -18.61 -9.81 3.64
N GLU A 8 -19.19 -9.39 4.76
CA GLU A 8 -20.49 -9.83 5.22
C GLU A 8 -21.34 -8.64 5.64
N THR A 9 -22.60 -8.61 5.21
CA THR A 9 -23.59 -7.63 5.68
C THR A 9 -24.68 -8.36 6.45
N MET A 10 -25.02 -7.87 7.63
CA MET A 10 -26.11 -8.39 8.45
C MET A 10 -27.07 -7.26 8.85
N LEU A 11 -28.36 -7.58 8.93
CA LEU A 11 -29.44 -6.65 9.25
C LEU A 11 -30.28 -7.22 10.37
N GLY A 12 -30.73 -6.40 11.30
CA GLY A 12 -31.44 -6.90 12.47
C GLY A 12 -32.13 -5.82 13.28
N THR A 13 -32.54 -6.22 14.48
CA THR A 13 -33.04 -5.33 15.51
C THR A 13 -32.29 -5.53 16.81
N VAL A 14 -32.26 -4.48 17.62
CA VAL A 14 -31.69 -4.46 18.96
C VAL A 14 -32.63 -3.71 19.89
N ARG A 15 -32.82 -4.23 21.10
CA ARG A 15 -33.51 -3.54 22.19
C ARG A 15 -32.44 -3.17 23.23
N LEU A 16 -32.29 -1.87 23.48
CA LEU A 16 -31.40 -1.37 24.52
C LEU A 16 -32.10 -1.50 25.87
N ASP A 17 -31.38 -1.82 26.93
CA ASP A 17 -31.99 -2.05 28.26
C ASP A 17 -32.64 -0.80 28.85
N THR A 18 -32.21 0.38 28.39
CA THR A 18 -32.77 1.68 28.77
C THR A 18 -34.04 2.05 27.99
N GLU A 19 -34.46 1.24 27.00
CA GLU A 19 -35.56 1.56 26.10
C GLU A 19 -36.53 0.38 25.91
N THR A 20 -37.82 0.69 25.77
CA THR A 20 -38.84 -0.32 25.46
C THR A 20 -38.96 -0.62 23.96
N ARG A 21 -38.39 0.22 23.09
CA ARG A 21 -38.49 0.09 21.63
C ARG A 21 -37.30 -0.66 21.02
N GLU A 22 -37.58 -1.42 19.98
CA GLU A 22 -36.53 -1.98 19.13
C GLU A 22 -35.99 -0.94 18.13
N ARG A 23 -34.68 -0.98 17.90
CA ARG A 23 -33.96 -0.17 16.92
C ARG A 23 -33.43 -1.07 15.81
N ARG A 24 -33.41 -0.57 14.58
CA ARG A 24 -32.78 -1.27 13.45
C ARG A 24 -31.26 -1.22 13.59
N ILE A 25 -30.61 -2.36 13.42
CA ILE A 25 -29.15 -2.48 13.40
C ILE A 25 -28.68 -3.03 12.04
N ARG A 26 -27.55 -2.51 11.55
CA ARG A 26 -26.85 -3.00 10.36
C ARG A 26 -25.36 -3.12 10.63
N LEU A 27 -24.80 -4.28 10.28
CA LEU A 27 -23.36 -4.51 10.25
C LEU A 27 -22.90 -4.63 8.79
N ASP A 28 -21.85 -3.90 8.43
CA ASP A 28 -21.12 -4.04 7.17
C ASP A 28 -19.67 -4.40 7.49
N LEU A 29 -19.36 -5.69 7.47
CA LEU A 29 -18.11 -6.24 8.00
C LEU A 29 -17.18 -6.75 6.90
N ARG A 30 -15.88 -6.70 7.18
CA ARG A 30 -14.81 -7.37 6.45
C ARG A 30 -14.06 -8.27 7.42
N ALA A 31 -14.02 -9.56 7.13
CA ALA A 31 -13.30 -10.54 7.94
C ALA A 31 -12.03 -10.98 7.22
N GLU A 32 -10.93 -11.13 7.97
CA GLU A 32 -9.63 -11.59 7.48
C GLU A 32 -9.02 -12.66 8.41
N ALA A 33 -8.93 -13.89 7.90
CA ALA A 33 -8.31 -15.04 8.56
C ALA A 33 -6.90 -15.31 8.03
N GLU A 34 -6.01 -15.77 8.91
CA GLU A 34 -4.63 -16.12 8.56
C GLU A 34 -4.55 -17.36 7.64
N GLY A 35 -5.48 -18.29 7.83
CA GLY A 35 -5.60 -19.53 7.08
C GLY A 35 -6.79 -19.56 6.13
N ILE A 36 -6.80 -20.60 5.29
CA ILE A 36 -8.01 -20.96 4.53
C ILE A 36 -9.07 -21.43 5.52
N LEU A 37 -10.27 -20.84 5.46
CA LEU A 37 -11.42 -21.31 6.22
C LEU A 37 -11.73 -22.75 5.83
N ARG A 38 -11.63 -23.66 6.81
CA ARG A 38 -11.93 -25.08 6.64
C ARG A 38 -13.07 -25.44 7.59
N PRO A 39 -14.20 -25.99 7.10
CA PRO A 39 -15.36 -26.28 7.95
C PRO A 39 -15.07 -27.17 9.17
N HIS A 40 -14.09 -28.08 9.04
CA HIS A 40 -13.68 -29.02 10.08
C HIS A 40 -12.69 -28.45 11.10
N ARG A 41 -12.22 -27.20 10.95
CA ARG A 41 -11.28 -26.56 11.90
C ARG A 41 -11.89 -25.29 12.48
N THR A 42 -11.44 -24.93 13.68
CA THR A 42 -11.66 -23.59 14.23
C THR A 42 -10.68 -22.62 13.55
N THR A 43 -11.22 -21.56 12.97
CA THR A 43 -10.42 -20.48 12.37
C THR A 43 -10.80 -19.16 13.03
N ARG A 44 -9.81 -18.40 13.49
CA ARG A 44 -10.00 -17.02 13.94
C ARG A 44 -9.74 -16.05 12.80
N ALA A 45 -10.52 -14.98 12.76
CA ALA A 45 -10.40 -13.90 11.80
C ALA A 45 -10.50 -12.57 12.52
N ARG A 46 -9.69 -11.59 12.13
CA ARG A 46 -9.90 -10.20 12.51
C ARG A 46 -11.07 -9.66 11.70
N VAL A 47 -11.92 -8.87 12.33
CA VAL A 47 -13.05 -8.20 11.69
C VAL A 47 -12.87 -6.70 11.82
N THR A 48 -13.13 -5.98 10.74
CA THR A 48 -13.31 -4.52 10.76
C THR A 48 -14.55 -4.16 9.95
N GLY A 49 -15.17 -3.03 10.24
CA GLY A 49 -16.34 -2.60 9.48
C GLY A 49 -17.14 -1.50 10.15
N ARG A 50 -18.36 -1.28 9.63
CA ARG A 50 -19.27 -0.24 10.12
C ARG A 50 -20.46 -0.84 10.85
N ILE A 51 -20.79 -0.29 12.01
CA ILE A 51 -21.97 -0.64 12.80
C ILE A 51 -22.91 0.56 12.82
N ARG A 52 -24.17 0.34 12.42
CA ARG A 52 -25.22 1.38 12.49
C ARG A 52 -26.38 0.88 13.33
N ILE A 53 -26.68 1.58 14.40
CA ILE A 53 -27.88 1.41 15.22
C ILE A 53 -28.71 2.68 15.05
N ALA A 54 -29.90 2.55 14.47
CA ALA A 54 -30.72 3.69 14.08
C ALA A 54 -30.97 4.65 15.26
N GLY A 55 -30.53 5.90 15.12
CA GLY A 55 -30.67 6.96 16.12
C GLY A 55 -29.91 6.72 17.42
N TYR A 56 -28.84 5.92 17.40
CA TYR A 56 -28.02 5.60 18.57
C TYR A 56 -26.52 5.50 18.26
N ALA A 57 -26.12 4.85 17.17
CA ALA A 57 -24.72 4.69 16.81
C ALA A 57 -24.52 4.65 15.29
N ASP A 58 -23.43 5.24 14.81
CA ASP A 58 -22.97 5.11 13.44
C ASP A 58 -21.44 5.14 13.41
N ASP A 59 -20.83 4.00 13.77
CA ASP A 59 -19.38 3.86 13.89
C ASP A 59 -18.79 3.22 12.64
N PRO A 60 -17.99 3.95 11.84
CA PRO A 60 -17.34 3.41 10.65
C PRO A 60 -16.13 2.50 10.95
N ASP A 61 -15.61 2.50 12.17
CA ASP A 61 -14.31 1.94 12.55
C ASP A 61 -14.40 0.79 13.57
N ALA A 62 -15.55 0.11 13.62
CA ALA A 62 -15.74 -1.04 14.49
C ALA A 62 -14.74 -2.16 14.16
N GLU A 63 -14.18 -2.78 15.21
CA GLU A 63 -13.19 -3.84 15.07
C GLU A 63 -13.40 -4.99 16.05
N GLY A 64 -12.87 -6.16 15.75
CA GLY A 64 -12.91 -7.28 16.68
C GLY A 64 -12.55 -8.60 16.05
N GLU A 65 -13.15 -9.67 16.57
CA GLU A 65 -12.82 -11.04 16.20
C GLU A 65 -14.03 -11.84 15.75
N LEU A 66 -13.77 -12.74 14.81
CA LEU A 66 -14.69 -13.76 14.35
C LEU A 66 -14.04 -15.13 14.53
N GLU A 67 -14.68 -16.00 15.32
CA GLU A 67 -14.30 -17.41 15.44
C GLU A 67 -15.26 -18.25 14.60
N VAL A 68 -14.75 -18.87 13.53
CA VAL A 68 -15.51 -19.76 12.65
C VAL A 68 -15.18 -21.21 12.99
N SER A 69 -16.14 -21.94 13.58
CA SER A 69 -15.97 -23.35 13.96
C SER A 69 -17.27 -24.16 13.73
N PRO A 70 -17.72 -24.29 12.47
CA PRO A 70 -19.06 -24.82 12.16
C PRO A 70 -19.21 -26.33 12.43
N LEU A 71 -18.14 -27.12 12.33
CA LEU A 71 -18.21 -28.56 12.64
C LEU A 71 -17.60 -28.90 14.01
N ALA A 72 -16.45 -28.30 14.34
CA ALA A 72 -15.71 -28.64 15.58
C ALA A 72 -16.40 -28.11 16.85
N ARG A 73 -16.95 -26.89 16.82
CA ARG A 73 -17.70 -26.30 17.95
C ARG A 73 -19.15 -25.98 17.65
N ARG A 74 -19.61 -26.27 16.42
CA ARG A 74 -20.96 -25.93 15.94
C ARG A 74 -21.32 -24.46 16.18
N ARG A 75 -20.33 -23.56 16.02
CA ARG A 75 -20.47 -22.15 16.39
C ARG A 75 -19.70 -21.22 15.46
N ILE A 76 -20.30 -20.05 15.19
CA ILE A 76 -19.62 -18.91 14.59
C ILE A 76 -19.81 -17.70 15.52
N ARG A 77 -18.78 -17.31 16.27
CA ARG A 77 -18.86 -16.24 17.29
C ARG A 77 -18.27 -14.93 16.76
N TYR A 78 -18.97 -13.84 17.02
CA TYR A 78 -18.58 -12.46 16.70
C TYR A 78 -18.39 -11.72 18.02
N ARG A 79 -17.25 -11.04 18.17
CA ARG A 79 -17.02 -10.08 19.26
C ARG A 79 -16.48 -8.80 18.65
N LEU A 80 -17.26 -7.72 18.65
CA LEU A 80 -16.96 -6.47 17.96
C LEU A 80 -17.02 -5.30 18.94
N ALA A 81 -15.95 -4.52 19.03
CA ALA A 81 -15.90 -3.24 19.72
C ALA A 81 -16.30 -2.12 18.75
N PHE A 82 -17.08 -1.16 19.23
CA PHE A 82 -17.51 0.03 18.50
C PHE A 82 -17.88 1.14 19.48
N THR A 83 -18.05 2.36 18.97
CA THR A 83 -18.36 3.54 19.77
C THR A 83 -19.77 4.06 19.48
N ALA A 84 -20.51 4.46 20.52
CA ALA A 84 -21.80 5.13 20.42
C ALA A 84 -21.77 6.39 21.31
N ASP A 85 -21.93 7.57 20.73
CA ASP A 85 -21.87 8.87 21.44
C ASP A 85 -20.65 9.01 22.37
N GLY A 86 -19.46 8.59 21.89
CA GLY A 86 -18.20 8.64 22.65
C GLY A 86 -18.01 7.53 23.68
N ARG A 87 -18.98 6.61 23.84
CA ARG A 87 -18.90 5.47 24.76
C ARG A 87 -18.52 4.18 24.03
N GLY A 88 -17.62 3.40 24.62
CA GLY A 88 -17.17 2.13 24.06
C GLY A 88 -18.13 0.98 24.38
N LEU A 89 -18.65 0.33 23.34
CA LEU A 89 -19.55 -0.81 23.42
C LEU A 89 -18.94 -2.05 22.78
N THR A 90 -19.32 -3.22 23.28
CA THR A 90 -18.97 -4.53 22.69
C THR A 90 -20.22 -5.31 22.30
N LEU A 91 -20.33 -5.69 21.04
CA LEU A 91 -21.29 -6.68 20.57
C LEU A 91 -20.68 -8.08 20.67
N ASP A 92 -21.27 -8.97 21.47
CA ASP A 92 -20.89 -10.39 21.54
C ASP A 92 -22.08 -11.27 21.18
N GLY A 93 -21.91 -12.13 20.19
CA GLY A 93 -22.98 -13.00 19.71
C GLY A 93 -22.44 -14.21 18.96
N TRP A 94 -23.26 -15.24 18.80
CA TRP A 94 -22.86 -16.39 18.00
C TRP A 94 -24.01 -17.06 17.23
N LYS A 95 -23.67 -17.56 16.04
CA LYS A 95 -24.53 -18.44 15.26
C LYS A 95 -24.32 -19.88 15.73
N SER A 96 -25.41 -20.56 16.12
CA SER A 96 -25.39 -21.97 16.56
C SER A 96 -25.63 -22.89 15.37
N VAL A 97 -24.56 -23.44 14.79
CA VAL A 97 -24.57 -24.18 13.52
C VAL A 97 -25.16 -25.58 13.71
N THR A 98 -26.19 -25.94 12.93
CA THR A 98 -26.79 -27.28 12.99
C THR A 98 -27.18 -27.79 11.60
N ALA A 99 -26.90 -29.07 11.36
CA ALA A 99 -27.29 -29.75 10.13
C ALA A 99 -28.81 -29.91 9.98
N ARG A 100 -29.57 -29.82 11.09
CA ARG A 100 -31.04 -29.96 11.07
C ARG A 100 -31.75 -28.76 10.45
N ARG A 101 -31.16 -27.56 10.55
CA ARG A 101 -31.67 -26.30 9.99
C ARG A 101 -30.52 -25.49 9.40
N PRO A 102 -29.93 -25.94 8.28
CA PRO A 102 -28.65 -25.41 7.81
C PRO A 102 -28.72 -23.95 7.38
N LEU A 103 -29.86 -23.48 6.87
CA LEU A 103 -30.03 -22.09 6.46
C LEU A 103 -30.20 -21.15 7.66
N GLU A 104 -31.15 -21.46 8.54
CA GLU A 104 -31.44 -20.63 9.73
C GLU A 104 -30.21 -20.53 10.64
N SER A 105 -29.57 -21.67 10.93
CA SER A 105 -28.39 -21.74 11.80
C SER A 105 -27.14 -21.03 11.28
N MET A 106 -27.09 -20.74 9.97
CA MET A 106 -25.97 -20.03 9.33
C MET A 106 -26.27 -18.55 9.10
N THR A 107 -27.50 -18.11 9.30
CA THR A 107 -27.96 -16.76 8.95
C THR A 107 -28.45 -15.95 10.13
N VAL A 108 -28.84 -16.57 11.23
CA VAL A 108 -29.32 -15.88 12.44
C VAL A 108 -28.21 -15.77 13.48
N LEU A 109 -27.95 -14.55 13.94
CA LEU A 109 -26.95 -14.19 14.94
C LEU A 109 -27.65 -13.45 16.10
N PRO A 110 -28.05 -14.15 17.17
CA PRO A 110 -28.37 -13.50 18.43
C PRO A 110 -27.10 -12.89 19.04
N PHE A 111 -27.24 -11.75 19.69
CA PHE A 111 -26.14 -11.05 20.34
C PHE A 111 -26.61 -10.23 21.55
N THR A 112 -25.65 -9.90 22.40
CA THR A 112 -25.78 -8.98 23.53
C THR A 112 -24.79 -7.83 23.34
N LEU A 113 -25.21 -6.61 23.67
CA LEU A 113 -24.36 -5.43 23.77
C LEU A 113 -23.88 -5.29 25.20
N TYR A 114 -22.62 -4.91 25.36
CA TYR A 114 -21.99 -4.66 26.65
C TYR A 114 -21.36 -3.27 26.68
N GLU A 115 -21.51 -2.57 27.80
CA GLU A 115 -20.73 -1.37 28.16
C GLU A 115 -19.80 -1.77 29.31
N GLY A 116 -18.51 -1.94 29.01
CA GLY A 116 -17.61 -2.67 29.91
C GLY A 116 -18.06 -4.13 30.07
N ASP A 117 -18.33 -4.55 31.30
CA ASP A 117 -18.86 -5.89 31.62
C ASP A 117 -20.38 -5.91 31.84
N ALA A 118 -21.05 -4.75 31.82
CA ALA A 118 -22.49 -4.65 32.05
C ALA A 118 -23.27 -4.85 30.74
N PRO A 119 -24.33 -5.69 30.72
CA PRO A 119 -25.21 -5.77 29.57
C PRO A 119 -25.92 -4.42 29.36
N ALA A 120 -26.04 -4.04 28.09
CA ALA A 120 -26.64 -2.77 27.65
C ALA A 120 -27.80 -2.97 26.65
N GLY A 121 -28.04 -4.21 26.21
CA GLY A 121 -29.13 -4.56 25.31
C GLY A 121 -28.93 -5.90 24.61
N GLU A 122 -29.99 -6.39 23.99
CA GLU A 122 -30.00 -7.66 23.27
C GLU A 122 -30.64 -7.50 21.89
N GLY A 123 -30.21 -8.32 20.93
CA GLY A 123 -30.72 -8.23 19.58
C GLY A 123 -30.48 -9.47 18.74
N VAL A 124 -31.04 -9.42 17.53
CA VAL A 124 -30.89 -10.48 16.54
C VAL A 124 -30.55 -9.87 15.19
N LEU A 125 -29.41 -10.30 14.65
CA LEU A 125 -28.96 -10.02 13.30
C LEU A 125 -29.28 -11.19 12.37
N ARG A 126 -29.60 -10.87 11.13
CA ARG A 126 -29.88 -11.84 10.07
C ARG A 126 -29.06 -11.51 8.83
N PHE A 127 -28.46 -12.54 8.23
CA PHE A 127 -27.84 -12.44 6.92
C PHE A 127 -28.94 -12.45 5.84
N PRO A 128 -29.07 -11.41 5.01
CA PRO A 128 -30.15 -11.31 4.04
C PRO A 128 -29.86 -12.23 2.84
N LEU A 129 -30.24 -13.51 2.89
CA LEU A 129 -29.89 -14.51 1.86
C LEU A 129 -30.23 -14.05 0.43
N ALA A 130 -31.44 -13.51 0.22
CA ALA A 130 -31.94 -13.15 -1.11
C ALA A 130 -31.09 -12.10 -1.82
N THR A 131 -30.55 -11.13 -1.08
CA THR A 131 -29.79 -9.99 -1.65
C THR A 131 -28.30 -10.03 -1.31
N GLY A 132 -27.92 -10.71 -0.23
CA GLY A 132 -26.56 -10.73 0.31
C GLY A 132 -25.72 -11.94 -0.10
N LEU A 133 -26.33 -13.07 -0.49
CA LEU A 133 -25.58 -14.32 -0.74
C LEU A 133 -24.59 -14.19 -1.91
N ALA A 134 -25.05 -13.71 -3.07
CA ALA A 134 -24.18 -13.57 -4.24
C ALA A 134 -23.04 -12.54 -3.98
N PRO A 135 -23.29 -11.33 -3.46
CA PRO A 135 -22.22 -10.40 -3.08
C PRO A 135 -21.23 -11.00 -2.05
N PHE A 136 -21.74 -11.73 -1.05
CA PHE A 136 -20.93 -12.40 -0.04
C PHE A 136 -19.99 -13.43 -0.68
N LEU A 137 -20.50 -14.37 -1.47
CA LEU A 137 -19.67 -15.39 -2.15
C LEU A 137 -18.67 -14.75 -3.12
N LEU A 138 -19.10 -13.74 -3.88
CA LEU A 138 -18.23 -13.00 -4.80
C LEU A 138 -17.17 -12.16 -4.07
N SER A 139 -17.32 -11.93 -2.77
CA SER A 139 -16.34 -11.21 -1.95
C SER A 139 -15.17 -12.09 -1.50
N PHE A 140 -15.31 -13.42 -1.48
CA PHE A 140 -14.27 -14.32 -0.98
C PHE A 140 -12.97 -14.19 -1.77
N ARG A 141 -11.88 -14.01 -1.04
CA ARG A 141 -10.52 -13.96 -1.57
C ARG A 141 -9.61 -14.86 -0.74
N PHE A 142 -8.60 -15.40 -1.41
CA PHE A 142 -7.57 -16.24 -0.78
C PHE A 142 -6.20 -15.58 -0.97
N PRO A 143 -5.94 -14.43 -0.32
CA PRO A 143 -4.68 -13.73 -0.48
C PRO A 143 -3.53 -14.63 -0.03
N ARG A 144 -2.42 -14.63 -0.78
CA ARG A 144 -1.14 -15.08 -0.23
C ARG A 144 -0.71 -14.02 0.77
N ARG A 145 -0.59 -14.41 2.05
CA ARG A 145 0.12 -13.60 3.04
C ARG A 145 1.61 -13.86 2.83
N GLU A 146 2.25 -12.86 2.25
CA GLU A 146 3.70 -12.65 2.28
C GLU A 146 3.90 -11.58 3.34
N SER A 147 4.83 -11.78 4.26
CA SER A 147 5.14 -10.75 5.25
C SER A 147 5.82 -9.60 4.51
N PRO A 148 5.43 -8.32 4.74
CA PRO A 148 6.17 -7.19 4.19
C PRO A 148 7.67 -7.30 4.47
N SER A 149 8.05 -7.76 5.66
CA SER A 149 9.45 -7.95 6.06
C SER A 149 10.23 -8.94 5.19
N GLU A 150 9.58 -9.93 4.57
CA GLU A 150 10.23 -10.90 3.67
C GLU A 150 10.83 -10.22 2.43
N HIS A 151 10.33 -9.03 2.06
CA HIS A 151 10.81 -8.30 0.91
C HIS A 151 11.91 -7.27 1.26
N PHE A 152 12.33 -7.19 2.53
CA PHE A 152 13.38 -6.27 2.98
C PHE A 152 14.79 -6.87 2.99
N ALA A 153 14.96 -8.18 3.03
CA ALA A 153 16.28 -8.80 2.92
C ALA A 153 16.96 -8.45 1.57
N PRO A 154 18.29 -8.29 1.52
CA PRO A 154 19.03 -8.19 0.26
C PRO A 154 18.79 -9.41 -0.64
N ARG A 155 18.69 -9.18 -1.94
CA ARG A 155 18.55 -10.22 -2.99
C ARG A 155 19.86 -10.47 -3.71
N TRP A 156 20.77 -9.51 -3.66
CA TRP A 156 22.07 -9.63 -4.30
C TRP A 156 22.83 -10.85 -3.77
N ASN A 157 23.34 -11.65 -4.71
CA ASN A 157 23.95 -12.96 -4.44
C ASN A 157 25.45 -12.99 -4.78
N GLY A 158 26.10 -11.83 -4.91
CA GLY A 158 27.49 -11.72 -5.35
C GLY A 158 27.68 -11.46 -6.84
N THR A 159 26.63 -11.50 -7.66
CA THR A 159 26.75 -11.28 -9.12
C THR A 159 27.15 -9.83 -9.44
N PRO A 160 28.24 -9.57 -10.20
CA PRO A 160 28.61 -8.23 -10.67
C PRO A 160 27.54 -7.55 -11.52
N GLY A 161 27.64 -6.23 -11.70
CA GLY A 161 26.74 -5.45 -12.55
C GLY A 161 25.31 -5.39 -12.01
N ARG A 162 25.16 -5.23 -10.69
CA ARG A 162 23.87 -5.22 -10.00
C ARG A 162 23.72 -3.97 -9.14
N THR A 163 22.49 -3.48 -9.06
CA THR A 163 22.08 -2.50 -8.06
C THR A 163 20.87 -3.02 -7.30
N GLU A 164 20.82 -2.72 -6.01
CA GLU A 164 19.70 -2.99 -5.14
C GLU A 164 19.39 -1.76 -4.28
N VAL A 165 18.15 -1.30 -4.32
CA VAL A 165 17.72 -0.06 -3.66
C VAL A 165 16.64 -0.35 -2.63
N TRP A 166 16.78 0.28 -1.47
CA TRP A 166 15.74 0.47 -0.46
C TRP A 166 15.42 1.96 -0.42
N TYR A 167 14.32 2.35 -1.04
CA TYR A 167 13.88 3.74 -1.02
C TYR A 167 12.70 3.88 -0.06
N THR A 168 12.60 5.03 0.59
CA THR A 168 11.46 5.43 1.41
C THR A 168 11.10 6.87 1.09
N THR A 169 9.83 7.09 0.83
CA THR A 169 9.24 8.42 0.77
C THR A 169 8.10 8.55 1.76
N LEU A 170 7.95 9.73 2.36
CA LEU A 170 6.80 10.11 3.17
C LEU A 170 6.60 11.63 3.16
N THR A 171 5.42 12.09 3.54
CA THR A 171 5.15 13.51 3.80
C THR A 171 4.77 13.70 5.26
N ASP A 172 5.48 14.57 5.97
CA ASP A 172 5.11 14.96 7.33
C ASP A 172 3.78 15.75 7.31
N PRO A 173 2.70 15.24 7.95
CA PRO A 173 1.39 15.89 7.89
C PRO A 173 1.36 17.27 8.54
N ALA A 174 2.24 17.54 9.51
CA ALA A 174 2.23 18.78 10.26
C ALA A 174 2.82 19.95 9.46
N SER A 175 3.95 19.72 8.78
CA SER A 175 4.64 20.75 7.99
C SER A 175 4.37 20.68 6.49
N GLY A 176 3.88 19.55 5.98
CA GLY A 176 3.83 19.25 4.55
C GLY A 176 5.21 18.96 3.94
N THR A 177 6.25 18.76 4.75
CA THR A 177 7.60 18.45 4.25
C THR A 177 7.66 17.02 3.73
N GLY A 178 8.02 16.85 2.46
CA GLY A 178 8.39 15.55 1.90
C GLY A 178 9.77 15.11 2.40
N ILE A 179 9.92 13.83 2.72
CA ILE A 179 11.18 13.22 3.16
C ILE A 179 11.51 12.06 2.24
N TRP A 180 12.75 12.03 1.76
CA TRP A 180 13.28 10.96 0.92
C TRP A 180 14.50 10.32 1.58
N LEU A 181 14.50 9.00 1.64
CA LEU A 181 15.63 8.18 2.08
C LEU A 181 15.94 7.14 1.01
N HIS A 182 17.08 7.25 0.36
CA HIS A 182 17.54 6.32 -0.67
C HIS A 182 18.76 5.58 -0.20
N HIS A 183 18.65 4.26 -0.05
CA HIS A 183 19.77 3.40 0.31
C HIS A 183 20.06 2.46 -0.86
N GLU A 184 21.33 2.37 -1.24
CA GLU A 184 21.72 1.64 -2.44
C GLU A 184 22.95 0.78 -2.20
N LEU A 185 22.83 -0.48 -2.61
CA LEU A 185 23.94 -1.36 -2.90
C LEU A 185 24.26 -1.24 -4.39
N THR A 186 25.51 -0.91 -4.71
CA THR A 186 26.04 -0.98 -6.08
C THR A 186 27.13 -2.05 -6.12
N ALA A 187 26.96 -3.04 -6.99
CA ALA A 187 27.95 -4.07 -7.30
C ALA A 187 28.48 -3.81 -8.73
N PRO A 188 29.66 -3.20 -8.87
CA PRO A 188 30.23 -2.81 -10.17
C PRO A 188 30.33 -3.98 -11.17
N ALA A 189 30.22 -3.67 -12.45
CA ALA A 189 30.27 -4.66 -13.54
C ALA A 189 31.70 -5.14 -13.85
N ASP A 190 32.71 -4.35 -13.49
CA ASP A 190 34.13 -4.68 -13.66
C ASP A 190 34.66 -5.66 -12.59
N GLY A 191 33.83 -6.05 -11.63
CA GLY A 191 34.18 -6.97 -10.56
C GLY A 191 34.87 -6.30 -9.36
N SER A 192 34.97 -4.97 -9.33
CA SER A 192 35.40 -4.25 -8.13
C SER A 192 34.43 -4.45 -6.96
N GLU A 193 34.91 -4.18 -5.74
CA GLU A 193 34.18 -4.48 -4.52
C GLU A 193 32.81 -3.77 -4.48
N PRO A 194 31.74 -4.46 -4.08
CA PRO A 194 30.43 -3.86 -3.88
C PRO A 194 30.47 -2.83 -2.74
N PHE A 195 29.71 -1.76 -2.88
CA PHE A 195 29.62 -0.71 -1.87
C PHE A 195 28.18 -0.32 -1.56
N ALA A 196 27.98 0.13 -0.31
CA ALA A 196 26.76 0.75 0.18
C ALA A 196 26.93 2.27 0.13
N HIS A 197 25.91 2.98 -0.35
CA HIS A 197 25.83 4.44 -0.38
C HIS A 197 24.38 4.88 -0.44
N GLY A 198 24.12 6.18 -0.42
CA GLY A 198 22.77 6.69 -0.58
C GLY A 198 22.63 8.16 -0.27
N TRP A 199 21.37 8.59 -0.18
CA TRP A 199 21.00 9.98 0.02
C TRP A 199 19.84 10.12 1.00
N VAL A 200 19.80 11.27 1.65
CA VAL A 200 18.64 11.77 2.39
C VAL A 200 18.29 13.14 1.83
N ALA A 201 17.00 13.46 1.71
CA ALA A 201 16.55 14.79 1.32
C ALA A 201 15.25 15.19 2.04
N ALA A 202 15.12 16.50 2.25
CA ALA A 202 13.93 17.15 2.78
C ALA A 202 13.41 18.17 1.77
N PHE A 203 12.11 18.06 1.46
CA PHE A 203 11.38 18.87 0.49
C PHE A 203 10.32 19.68 1.25
N PRO A 204 10.69 20.81 1.88
CA PRO A 204 9.74 21.62 2.61
C PRO A 204 8.71 22.22 1.65
N ARG A 205 7.47 22.41 2.11
CA ARG A 205 6.42 23.08 1.31
C ARG A 205 6.84 24.48 0.86
N GLU A 206 7.59 25.17 1.73
CA GLU A 206 8.20 26.46 1.49
C GLU A 206 9.68 26.42 1.91
N GLY A 207 10.54 26.93 1.03
CA GLY A 207 11.99 26.98 1.22
C GLY A 207 12.75 26.04 0.30
N GLU A 208 14.07 26.00 0.48
CA GLU A 208 14.98 25.23 -0.35
C GLU A 208 14.94 23.74 -0.02
N VAL A 209 15.00 22.89 -1.06
CA VAL A 209 15.23 21.46 -0.92
C VAL A 209 16.65 21.21 -0.44
N ARG A 210 16.80 20.50 0.69
CA ARG A 210 18.11 20.17 1.26
C ARG A 210 18.35 18.67 1.16
N HIS A 211 19.60 18.28 0.94
CA HIS A 211 19.98 16.86 0.86
C HIS A 211 21.40 16.64 1.36
N ALA A 212 21.70 15.39 1.71
CA ALA A 212 23.05 14.92 2.03
C ALA A 212 23.29 13.54 1.43
N ARG A 213 24.55 13.21 1.21
CA ARG A 213 24.99 11.88 0.73
C ARG A 213 25.72 11.15 1.85
N PHE A 214 25.54 9.85 1.95
CA PHE A 214 26.34 8.96 2.80
C PHE A 214 27.03 7.87 1.99
N GLY A 215 28.13 7.34 2.53
CA GLY A 215 29.02 6.44 1.80
C GLY A 215 29.77 7.14 0.63
N PRO A 216 30.44 6.37 -0.23
CA PRO A 216 30.43 4.91 -0.29
C PRO A 216 31.23 4.26 0.84
N VAL A 217 30.74 3.12 1.32
CA VAL A 217 31.44 2.21 2.25
C VAL A 217 31.36 0.78 1.74
N PRO A 218 32.29 -0.13 2.12
CA PRO A 218 32.21 -1.54 1.73
C PRO A 218 30.87 -2.18 2.14
N TRP A 219 30.30 -3.01 1.26
CA TRP A 219 29.05 -3.71 1.56
C TRP A 219 29.24 -4.85 2.57
N THR A 220 28.50 -4.80 3.68
CA THR A 220 28.66 -5.73 4.82
C THR A 220 27.75 -6.96 4.79
N ARG A 221 26.93 -7.11 3.73
CA ARG A 221 25.96 -8.22 3.58
C ARG A 221 24.99 -8.39 4.77
N PRO A 222 24.25 -7.34 5.17
CA PRO A 222 23.22 -7.45 6.21
C PRO A 222 22.15 -8.51 5.89
N THR A 223 21.51 -9.06 6.93
CA THR A 223 20.47 -10.10 6.78
C THR A 223 19.11 -9.53 6.42
N ASP A 224 18.71 -8.42 7.06
CA ASP A 224 17.30 -7.99 7.12
C ASP A 224 17.02 -6.68 6.40
N GLY A 225 17.97 -6.13 5.64
CA GLY A 225 17.78 -4.80 5.07
C GLY A 225 19.04 -4.22 4.47
N PHE A 226 19.19 -2.92 4.66
CA PHE A 226 20.40 -2.17 4.36
C PHE A 226 21.13 -1.79 5.64
N ALA A 227 22.45 -1.88 5.62
CA ALA A 227 23.34 -1.34 6.63
C ALA A 227 24.62 -0.84 5.95
N GLY A 228 24.97 0.41 6.21
CA GLY A 228 26.17 1.05 5.68
C GLY A 228 26.46 2.36 6.40
N ASP A 229 27.71 2.58 6.77
CA ASP A 229 28.14 3.74 7.56
C ASP A 229 27.34 3.83 8.88
N LYS A 230 26.75 4.99 9.20
CA LYS A 230 25.86 5.19 10.36
C LYS A 230 24.39 4.97 10.03
N VAL A 231 24.08 4.35 8.90
CA VAL A 231 22.72 4.25 8.35
C VAL A 231 22.23 2.80 8.33
N THR A 232 20.98 2.60 8.75
CA THR A 232 20.26 1.32 8.64
C THR A 232 18.83 1.52 8.14
N ALA A 233 18.40 0.61 7.27
CA ALA A 233 17.01 0.50 6.83
C ALA A 233 16.57 -0.96 6.87
N VAL A 234 15.81 -1.31 7.91
CA VAL A 234 15.32 -2.66 8.20
C VAL A 234 13.81 -2.61 8.42
N PRO A 235 13.09 -3.76 8.38
CA PRO A 235 11.65 -3.79 8.61
C PRO A 235 11.24 -3.04 9.87
N GLY A 236 10.40 -2.03 9.68
CA GLY A 236 9.84 -1.26 10.79
C GLY A 236 10.75 -0.19 11.38
N GLN A 237 12.01 -0.08 10.95
CA GLN A 237 12.94 0.89 11.52
C GLN A 237 13.92 1.45 10.48
N LEU A 238 13.96 2.78 10.38
CA LEU A 238 14.90 3.54 9.57
C LEU A 238 15.69 4.45 10.52
N THR A 239 17.01 4.34 10.53
CA THR A 239 17.87 5.22 11.35
C THR A 239 19.11 5.63 10.58
N GLY A 240 19.59 6.84 10.82
CA GLY A 240 20.85 7.26 10.24
C GLY A 240 21.23 8.70 10.50
N THR A 241 22.45 9.02 10.09
CA THR A 241 22.99 10.37 10.02
C THR A 241 23.78 10.56 8.73
N ALA A 242 23.71 11.75 8.15
CA ALA A 242 24.48 12.17 6.98
C ALA A 242 24.61 13.70 7.00
N ASP A 243 25.83 14.23 7.05
CA ASP A 243 26.08 15.66 7.27
C ASP A 243 25.25 16.23 8.44
N ASP A 244 24.39 17.22 8.19
CA ASP A 244 23.50 17.84 9.17
C ASP A 244 22.13 17.15 9.29
N PHE A 245 21.95 15.99 8.65
CA PHE A 245 20.74 15.17 8.75
C PHE A 245 20.88 14.11 9.83
N GLN A 246 19.79 13.90 10.56
CA GLN A 246 19.63 12.77 11.47
C GLN A 246 18.18 12.30 11.45
N TRP A 247 17.97 10.98 11.47
CA TRP A 247 16.63 10.41 11.50
C TRP A 247 16.55 9.14 12.34
N LYS A 248 15.37 8.97 12.95
CA LYS A 248 14.95 7.75 13.62
C LYS A 248 13.45 7.61 13.43
N LEU A 249 13.07 6.83 12.43
CA LEU A 249 11.68 6.63 12.02
C LEU A 249 11.28 5.18 12.20
N THR A 250 10.12 4.96 12.79
CA THR A 250 9.44 3.68 12.86
C THR A 250 8.46 3.59 11.70
N GLU A 251 8.66 2.62 10.83
CA GLU A 251 7.72 2.30 9.75
C GLU A 251 6.64 1.35 10.27
N ARG A 252 5.38 1.65 9.94
CA ARG A 252 4.25 0.74 10.15
C ARG A 252 3.68 0.38 8.79
N PRO A 253 4.05 -0.79 8.24
CA PRO A 253 3.53 -1.26 6.96
C PRO A 253 2.01 -1.34 6.98
N GLN A 254 1.38 -0.78 5.94
CA GLN A 254 -0.06 -0.82 5.77
C GLN A 254 -0.43 -1.48 4.44
N ALA A 255 -1.45 -2.32 4.48
CA ALA A 255 -1.85 -3.15 3.34
C ALA A 255 -0.79 -4.16 2.86
N SER A 256 -1.23 -5.02 1.93
CA SER A 256 -0.39 -6.10 1.37
C SER A 256 0.65 -5.57 0.37
N PRO A 257 1.74 -6.32 0.13
CA PRO A 257 2.75 -5.95 -0.86
C PRO A 257 2.15 -5.60 -2.24
N LEU A 258 2.67 -4.54 -2.84
CA LEU A 258 2.27 -4.06 -4.16
C LEU A 258 3.42 -4.24 -5.15
N PHE A 259 3.26 -5.19 -6.06
CA PHE A 259 4.22 -5.39 -7.15
C PHE A 259 3.85 -4.46 -8.31
N THR A 260 4.60 -3.38 -8.49
CA THR A 260 4.45 -2.44 -9.62
C THR A 260 4.63 -3.18 -10.94
N PHE A 261 5.68 -4.00 -11.00
CA PHE A 261 5.97 -4.91 -12.11
C PHE A 261 5.27 -6.28 -11.95
N PRO A 262 5.20 -7.09 -13.01
CA PRO A 262 4.77 -8.49 -12.92
C PRO A 262 5.53 -9.26 -11.83
N ARG A 263 4.83 -9.98 -10.95
CA ARG A 263 5.47 -10.67 -9.79
C ARG A 263 6.62 -11.60 -10.19
N TRP A 264 6.57 -12.18 -11.39
CA TRP A 264 7.61 -13.06 -11.87
C TRP A 264 8.93 -12.32 -12.13
N SER A 265 8.91 -11.03 -12.49
CA SER A 265 10.13 -10.26 -12.77
C SER A 265 10.89 -9.90 -11.51
N TRP A 266 10.18 -9.71 -10.39
CA TRP A 266 10.81 -9.61 -9.07
C TRP A 266 11.52 -10.91 -8.69
N ARG A 267 10.81 -12.04 -8.86
CA ARG A 267 11.31 -13.37 -8.47
C ARG A 267 12.43 -13.88 -9.37
N ARG A 268 12.38 -13.53 -10.66
CA ARG A 268 13.35 -13.91 -11.68
C ARG A 268 13.82 -12.61 -12.35
N PRO A 269 15.02 -12.11 -12.03
CA PRO A 269 15.51 -10.79 -12.45
C PRO A 269 15.94 -10.79 -13.93
N LEU A 270 14.99 -11.09 -14.82
CA LEU A 270 15.17 -11.16 -16.28
C LEU A 270 14.91 -9.81 -16.96
N LEU A 271 14.17 -8.91 -16.29
CA LEU A 271 14.04 -7.51 -16.72
C LEU A 271 15.29 -6.71 -16.32
N PRO A 272 15.58 -5.59 -17.01
CA PRO A 272 16.70 -4.71 -16.63
C PRO A 272 16.66 -4.31 -15.16
N ALA A 273 15.46 -3.94 -14.68
CA ALA A 273 15.14 -3.72 -13.28
C ALA A 273 13.69 -4.12 -13.00
N ALA A 274 13.37 -4.34 -11.73
CA ALA A 274 12.01 -4.48 -11.24
C ALA A 274 11.86 -3.72 -9.93
N GLN A 275 10.70 -3.08 -9.76
CA GLN A 275 10.33 -2.35 -8.54
C GLN A 275 9.10 -3.00 -7.90
N MET A 276 9.06 -3.01 -6.56
CA MET A 276 7.90 -3.42 -5.78
C MET A 276 7.89 -2.73 -4.41
N LEU A 277 6.71 -2.59 -3.82
CA LEU A 277 6.52 -2.10 -2.46
C LEU A 277 6.28 -3.30 -1.54
N PRO A 278 7.13 -3.50 -0.50
CA PRO A 278 6.87 -4.46 0.58
C PRO A 278 5.50 -4.28 1.23
N ALA A 279 5.02 -3.04 1.34
CA ALA A 279 3.65 -2.72 1.68
C ALA A 279 3.15 -1.59 0.78
N ALA A 280 1.94 -1.72 0.24
CA ALA A 280 1.41 -0.76 -0.75
C ALA A 280 1.38 0.69 -0.24
N ARG A 281 1.35 0.86 1.09
CA ARG A 281 1.52 2.13 1.79
C ARG A 281 2.10 1.83 3.18
N ALA A 282 2.57 2.84 3.89
CA ALA A 282 3.01 2.75 5.26
C ALA A 282 2.72 4.07 5.98
N THR A 283 2.76 4.02 7.31
CA THR A 283 2.80 5.24 8.13
C THR A 283 4.09 5.29 8.92
N TYR A 284 4.62 6.49 9.10
CA TYR A 284 5.89 6.71 9.77
C TYR A 284 5.71 7.58 11.02
N ASP A 285 6.34 7.15 12.10
CA ASP A 285 6.41 7.87 13.37
C ASP A 285 7.87 8.05 13.78
N GLY A 286 8.25 9.20 14.34
CA GLY A 286 9.59 9.35 14.92
C GLY A 286 10.14 10.76 14.83
N GLU A 287 11.46 10.86 14.65
CA GLU A 287 12.18 12.13 14.56
C GLU A 287 13.00 12.20 13.27
N PHE A 288 12.98 13.37 12.64
CA PHE A 288 13.78 13.68 11.47
C PHE A 288 14.26 15.13 11.57
N SER A 289 15.56 15.37 11.57
CA SER A 289 16.16 16.69 11.68
C SER A 289 17.13 16.98 10.56
N TYR A 290 17.18 18.24 10.14
CA TYR A 290 18.09 18.75 9.12
C TYR A 290 18.35 20.24 9.37
N GLY A 291 19.64 20.61 9.48
CA GLY A 291 20.03 21.95 9.94
C GLY A 291 19.44 22.28 11.30
N GLU A 292 18.75 23.42 11.41
CA GLU A 292 18.09 23.85 12.64
C GLU A 292 16.64 23.33 12.78
N ARG A 293 16.14 22.59 11.78
CA ARG A 293 14.76 22.10 11.76
C ARG A 293 14.68 20.68 12.31
N THR A 294 13.70 20.46 13.19
CA THR A 294 13.33 19.12 13.67
C THR A 294 11.86 18.88 13.40
N LEU A 295 11.57 17.79 12.71
CA LEU A 295 10.23 17.27 12.45
C LEU A 295 9.96 16.08 13.37
N THR A 296 8.71 15.93 13.80
CA THR A 296 8.25 14.76 14.54
C THR A 296 7.06 14.12 13.80
N PRO A 297 7.32 13.41 12.68
CA PRO A 297 6.25 12.75 11.93
C PRO A 297 5.42 11.86 12.85
N ARG A 298 4.09 11.94 12.73
CA ARG A 298 3.13 11.09 13.44
C ARG A 298 2.12 10.54 12.45
N GLY A 299 2.11 9.23 12.27
CA GLY A 299 1.27 8.58 11.27
C GLY A 299 1.49 9.12 9.85
N ALA A 300 2.68 9.62 9.54
CA ALA A 300 2.97 10.29 8.28
C ALA A 300 2.80 9.32 7.10
N PRO A 301 1.97 9.62 6.09
CA PRO A 301 1.73 8.72 4.98
C PRO A 301 2.94 8.66 4.03
N GLY A 302 3.19 7.48 3.49
CA GLY A 302 4.23 7.26 2.50
C GLY A 302 4.36 5.79 2.10
N ALA A 303 5.50 5.43 1.52
CA ALA A 303 5.83 4.05 1.25
C ALA A 303 7.34 3.81 1.17
N SER A 304 7.73 2.62 1.62
CA SER A 304 9.03 2.05 1.30
C SER A 304 8.88 1.14 0.08
N ALA A 305 9.89 1.14 -0.78
CA ALA A 305 9.96 0.16 -1.83
C ALA A 305 11.37 -0.27 -2.19
N ARG A 306 11.38 -1.27 -3.07
CA ARG A 306 12.54 -2.06 -3.41
C ARG A 306 12.71 -2.10 -4.90
N ILE A 307 13.94 -1.83 -5.34
CA ILE A 307 14.36 -1.95 -6.73
C ILE A 307 15.52 -2.94 -6.78
N TYR A 308 15.48 -3.85 -7.75
CA TYR A 308 16.59 -4.74 -8.03
C TYR A 308 16.81 -4.83 -9.54
N GLY A 309 18.03 -4.60 -9.99
CA GLY A 309 18.32 -4.47 -11.41
C GLY A 309 19.80 -4.40 -11.76
N HIS A 310 20.09 -3.92 -12.96
CA HIS A 310 21.44 -3.71 -13.51
C HIS A 310 21.82 -2.22 -13.59
N GLY A 311 20.99 -1.34 -13.02
CA GLY A 311 21.10 0.11 -13.16
C GLY A 311 19.76 0.73 -13.57
N ASN A 312 19.83 2.02 -13.85
CA ASN A 312 18.70 2.85 -14.25
C ASN A 312 18.23 2.54 -15.68
N ALA A 313 17.00 2.97 -15.98
CA ALA A 313 16.47 2.94 -17.33
C ALA A 313 17.16 4.02 -18.20
N HIS A 314 17.04 3.91 -19.52
CA HIS A 314 17.55 4.95 -20.43
C HIS A 314 16.81 6.28 -20.20
N ARG A 315 15.50 6.21 -19.97
CA ARG A 315 14.64 7.30 -19.51
C ARG A 315 13.55 6.71 -18.63
N TRP A 316 13.15 7.40 -17.57
CA TRP A 316 12.04 6.96 -16.72
C TRP A 316 11.26 8.12 -16.13
N THR A 317 10.04 7.81 -15.72
CA THR A 317 9.31 8.57 -14.71
C THR A 317 8.71 7.61 -13.68
N TRP A 318 8.63 8.04 -12.44
CA TRP A 318 8.04 7.31 -11.32
C TRP A 318 7.08 8.21 -10.55
N LEU A 319 6.00 7.62 -10.03
CA LEU A 319 5.07 8.28 -9.13
C LEU A 319 4.61 7.31 -8.05
N HIS A 320 4.73 7.74 -6.81
CA HIS A 320 3.93 7.27 -5.69
C HIS A 320 2.97 8.36 -5.25
N ALA A 321 1.70 7.98 -5.04
CA ALA A 321 0.64 8.89 -4.70
C ALA A 321 -0.33 8.24 -3.70
N GLU A 322 -0.32 8.70 -2.44
CA GLU A 322 -1.34 8.36 -1.45
C GLU A 322 -2.59 9.20 -1.73
N LEU A 323 -3.72 8.55 -2.03
CA LEU A 323 -4.93 9.18 -2.58
C LEU A 323 -6.03 9.44 -1.53
N GLY A 324 -5.74 9.19 -0.26
CA GLY A 324 -6.72 9.17 0.84
C GLY A 324 -7.49 7.84 0.94
N ASP A 325 -8.14 7.61 2.08
CA ASP A 325 -8.94 6.39 2.37
C ASP A 325 -8.20 5.04 2.16
N GLY A 326 -6.86 5.06 2.19
CA GLY A 326 -6.01 3.90 1.91
C GLY A 326 -5.96 3.49 0.43
N ASP A 327 -6.34 4.40 -0.45
CA ASP A 327 -6.13 4.31 -1.89
C ASP A 327 -4.74 4.84 -2.23
N VAL A 328 -4.07 4.17 -3.17
CA VAL A 328 -2.69 4.51 -3.58
C VAL A 328 -2.51 4.24 -5.07
N LEU A 329 -1.78 5.11 -5.74
CA LEU A 329 -1.38 4.95 -7.13
C LEU A 329 0.15 4.85 -7.21
N GLU A 330 0.60 3.78 -7.83
CA GLU A 330 2.01 3.52 -8.10
C GLU A 330 2.24 3.43 -9.61
N ILE A 331 3.22 4.16 -10.13
CA ILE A 331 3.57 4.17 -11.56
C ILE A 331 5.08 4.09 -11.72
N VAL A 332 5.53 3.20 -12.60
CA VAL A 332 6.83 3.32 -13.27
C VAL A 332 6.59 3.32 -14.76
N ALA A 333 7.07 4.34 -15.46
CA ALA A 333 7.17 4.33 -16.91
C ALA A 333 8.65 4.40 -17.30
N ALA A 334 9.11 3.53 -18.19
CA ALA A 334 10.54 3.42 -18.50
C ALA A 334 10.84 3.01 -19.94
N VAL A 335 11.96 3.51 -20.46
CA VAL A 335 12.59 3.09 -21.72
C VAL A 335 13.83 2.26 -21.40
N SER A 336 13.94 1.05 -21.95
CA SER A 336 15.04 0.14 -21.62
C SER A 336 16.38 0.60 -22.22
N THR A 337 17.47 0.36 -21.51
CA THR A 337 18.85 0.53 -22.02
C THR A 337 19.26 -0.54 -23.04
N ARG A 338 18.51 -1.65 -23.17
CA ARG A 338 18.89 -2.76 -24.04
C ARG A 338 18.92 -2.33 -25.52
N PRO A 339 19.90 -2.82 -26.31
CA PRO A 339 19.93 -2.61 -27.76
C PRO A 339 18.58 -2.97 -28.40
N GLY A 340 18.11 -2.11 -29.31
CA GLY A 340 16.80 -2.24 -29.95
C GLY A 340 15.62 -1.71 -29.13
N LEU A 341 15.59 -1.95 -27.80
CA LEU A 341 14.50 -1.50 -26.93
C LEU A 341 14.59 -0.01 -26.57
N ARG A 342 15.79 0.57 -26.62
CA ARG A 342 16.04 2.00 -26.33
C ARG A 342 15.33 3.00 -27.25
N ARG A 343 14.82 2.54 -28.41
CA ARG A 343 14.07 3.35 -29.38
C ARG A 343 12.55 3.18 -29.26
N LEU A 344 12.09 2.28 -28.39
CA LEU A 344 10.66 2.02 -28.22
C LEU A 344 10.01 3.09 -27.32
N PRO A 345 8.70 3.34 -27.49
CA PRO A 345 7.94 4.14 -26.54
C PRO A 345 8.07 3.57 -25.10
N PRO A 346 7.93 4.42 -24.07
CA PRO A 346 7.99 3.97 -22.69
C PRO A 346 6.99 2.85 -22.38
N LEU A 347 7.45 1.82 -21.67
CA LEU A 347 6.57 0.82 -21.07
C LEU A 347 6.04 1.36 -19.74
N VAL A 348 4.72 1.27 -19.55
CA VAL A 348 4.04 1.79 -18.36
C VAL A 348 3.62 0.63 -17.44
N PHE A 349 4.13 0.63 -16.22
CA PHE A 349 3.75 -0.25 -15.12
C PHE A 349 2.97 0.55 -14.09
N LEU A 350 1.64 0.56 -14.24
CA LEU A 350 0.73 1.27 -13.35
C LEU A 350 -0.05 0.30 -12.45
N ARG A 351 -0.17 0.64 -11.16
CA ARG A 351 -0.99 -0.04 -10.16
C ARG A 351 -1.76 0.97 -9.30
N LEU A 352 -3.07 1.09 -9.54
CA LEU A 352 -4.01 1.81 -8.69
C LEU A 352 -4.67 0.84 -7.71
N ARG A 353 -4.37 0.95 -6.42
CA ARG A 353 -5.17 0.32 -5.37
C ARG A 353 -6.26 1.29 -4.96
N CYS A 354 -7.51 0.94 -5.24
CA CYS A 354 -8.67 1.76 -4.91
C CYS A 354 -9.77 0.90 -4.27
N ARG A 355 -10.30 1.32 -3.12
CA ARG A 355 -11.34 0.65 -2.32
C ARG A 355 -11.00 -0.81 -2.03
N GLY A 356 -9.73 -1.04 -1.65
CA GLY A 356 -9.18 -2.36 -1.35
C GLY A 356 -9.00 -3.29 -2.56
N ARG A 357 -9.09 -2.79 -3.79
CA ARG A 357 -8.86 -3.55 -5.03
C ARG A 357 -7.75 -2.92 -5.85
N THR A 358 -6.83 -3.74 -6.36
CA THR A 358 -5.82 -3.24 -7.30
C THR A 358 -6.28 -3.37 -8.75
N TRP A 359 -6.15 -2.27 -9.48
CA TRP A 359 -6.37 -2.13 -10.92
C TRP A 359 -5.10 -1.63 -11.61
N PRO A 360 -4.76 -2.16 -12.79
CA PRO A 360 -5.27 -3.41 -13.35
C PRO A 360 -4.98 -4.61 -12.41
N ARG A 361 -5.78 -5.68 -12.50
CA ARG A 361 -5.60 -6.88 -11.64
C ARG A 361 -4.25 -7.58 -11.83
N ARG A 362 -3.64 -7.37 -12.99
CA ARG A 362 -2.39 -7.96 -13.47
C ARG A 362 -1.50 -6.83 -13.97
N ALA A 363 -0.28 -6.70 -13.46
CA ALA A 363 0.66 -5.64 -13.83
C ALA A 363 1.04 -5.68 -15.31
N GLU A 364 1.02 -6.88 -15.91
CA GLU A 364 1.27 -7.08 -17.34
C GLU A 364 0.26 -6.30 -18.21
N ARG A 365 -0.96 -6.03 -17.71
CA ARG A 365 -1.99 -5.36 -18.50
C ARG A 365 -1.66 -3.90 -18.79
N SER A 366 -0.93 -3.22 -17.91
CA SER A 366 -0.50 -1.84 -18.18
C SER A 366 0.67 -1.83 -19.16
N ALA A 367 1.64 -2.73 -19.00
CA ALA A 367 2.84 -2.75 -19.84
C ALA A 367 2.63 -3.31 -21.25
N VAL A 368 1.94 -4.46 -21.39
CA VAL A 368 1.83 -5.19 -22.67
C VAL A 368 0.40 -5.32 -23.20
N GLY A 369 -0.60 -4.92 -22.40
CA GLY A 369 -2.01 -5.00 -22.76
C GLY A 369 -2.57 -6.44 -22.78
N TRP A 370 -3.90 -6.57 -22.85
CA TRP A 370 -4.57 -7.84 -23.19
C TRP A 370 -4.91 -7.94 -24.69
N LEU A 371 -4.85 -6.81 -25.40
CA LEU A 371 -5.11 -6.64 -26.83
C LEU A 371 -4.03 -5.71 -27.44
N GLY A 372 -2.76 -5.92 -27.07
CA GLY A 372 -1.60 -5.22 -27.63
C GLY A 372 -1.05 -4.03 -26.84
N VAL A 373 0.21 -3.72 -27.16
CA VAL A 373 1.05 -2.59 -26.68
C VAL A 373 0.42 -1.24 -27.04
N GLY A 374 0.66 -0.21 -26.22
CA GLY A 374 0.24 1.18 -26.51
C GLY A 374 -1.13 1.59 -25.96
N ARG A 375 -1.77 0.76 -25.12
CA ARG A 375 -2.97 1.13 -24.35
C ARG A 375 -2.68 1.97 -23.12
N PHE A 376 -1.46 1.88 -22.59
CA PHE A 376 -0.92 2.83 -21.64
C PHE A 376 0.26 3.52 -22.32
N ARG A 377 0.37 4.83 -22.12
CA ARG A 377 1.36 5.70 -22.73
C ARG A 377 1.85 6.67 -21.69
N ALA A 378 3.14 6.97 -21.72
CA ALA A 378 3.73 8.04 -20.96
C ALA A 378 4.29 9.09 -21.93
N ALA A 379 4.07 10.36 -21.62
CA ALA A 379 4.81 11.46 -22.22
C ALA A 379 5.74 11.98 -21.13
N PHE A 380 7.05 11.83 -21.37
CA PHE A 380 8.10 12.27 -20.45
C PHE A 380 8.46 13.72 -20.74
N GLY A 381 8.66 14.48 -19.66
CA GLY A 381 9.07 15.88 -19.69
C GLY A 381 9.31 16.38 -18.27
N LEU A 382 9.91 17.56 -18.18
CA LEU A 382 9.94 18.38 -16.98
C LEU A 382 9.56 19.81 -17.38
N PRO A 383 8.85 20.56 -16.52
CA PRO A 383 8.38 20.14 -15.19
C PRO A 383 7.21 19.14 -15.25
N GLU A 384 6.54 19.02 -16.40
CA GLU A 384 5.35 18.17 -16.54
C GLU A 384 5.61 16.85 -17.26
N TRP A 385 4.96 15.79 -16.78
CA TRP A 385 4.83 14.52 -17.49
C TRP A 385 3.46 13.88 -17.27
N THR A 386 3.06 13.01 -18.19
CA THR A 386 1.72 12.41 -18.14
C THR A 386 1.73 10.92 -18.37
N VAL A 387 0.80 10.22 -17.73
CA VAL A 387 0.46 8.83 -18.01
C VAL A 387 -1.02 8.72 -18.31
N THR A 388 -1.34 8.14 -19.47
CA THR A 388 -2.71 7.80 -19.83
C THR A 388 -2.80 6.32 -20.09
N GLY A 389 -3.93 5.70 -19.76
CA GLY A 389 -4.18 4.38 -20.30
C GLY A 389 -5.52 3.77 -19.98
N ARG A 390 -5.80 2.63 -20.63
CA ARG A 390 -7.10 1.96 -20.51
C ARG A 390 -7.01 0.45 -20.44
N THR A 391 -7.89 -0.15 -19.66
CA THR A 391 -8.13 -1.60 -19.65
C THR A 391 -9.61 -1.88 -19.46
N ALA A 392 -10.18 -2.64 -20.40
CA ALA A 392 -11.60 -2.97 -20.44
C ALA A 392 -12.48 -1.72 -20.30
N LEU A 393 -13.32 -1.66 -19.27
CA LEU A 393 -14.29 -0.59 -19.02
C LEU A 393 -13.74 0.54 -18.17
N ARG A 394 -12.43 0.63 -17.94
CA ARG A 394 -11.79 1.71 -17.18
C ARG A 394 -10.65 2.36 -17.97
N ARG A 395 -10.52 3.68 -17.83
CA ARG A 395 -9.36 4.45 -18.30
C ARG A 395 -8.90 5.42 -17.21
N ILE A 396 -7.62 5.76 -17.23
CA ILE A 396 -6.99 6.67 -16.29
C ILE A 396 -6.19 7.72 -17.06
N ARG A 397 -6.16 8.94 -16.52
CA ARG A 397 -5.25 10.02 -16.90
C ARG A 397 -4.58 10.53 -15.63
N VAL A 398 -3.27 10.67 -15.70
CA VAL A 398 -2.40 11.14 -14.62
C VAL A 398 -1.54 12.23 -15.23
N GLU A 399 -1.57 13.39 -14.60
CA GLU A 399 -0.73 14.55 -14.90
C GLU A 399 0.08 14.82 -13.64
N VAL A 400 1.39 14.95 -13.80
CA VAL A 400 2.32 15.27 -12.72
C VAL A 400 3.06 16.52 -13.12
N ASP A 401 3.14 17.47 -12.19
CA ASP A 401 3.94 18.67 -12.30
C ASP A 401 5.02 18.67 -11.21
N GLN A 402 6.28 18.81 -11.62
CA GLN A 402 7.46 18.84 -10.77
C GLN A 402 8.14 20.21 -10.90
N PRO A 403 7.70 21.22 -10.14
CA PRO A 403 8.31 22.54 -10.16
C PRO A 403 9.81 22.45 -9.86
N ALA A 404 10.62 23.24 -10.57
CA ALA A 404 12.08 23.17 -10.46
C ALA A 404 12.56 23.52 -9.04
N GLU A 405 11.89 24.48 -8.39
CA GLU A 405 12.14 24.91 -7.01
C GLU A 405 11.86 23.82 -5.95
N ARG A 406 11.07 22.80 -6.30
CA ARG A 406 10.71 21.66 -5.45
C ARG A 406 11.35 20.35 -5.91
N THR A 407 12.31 20.43 -6.82
CA THR A 407 12.91 19.25 -7.48
C THR A 407 14.41 19.20 -7.24
N LEU A 408 14.87 18.13 -6.60
CA LEU A 408 16.27 17.81 -6.39
C LEU A 408 16.83 17.13 -7.64
N THR A 409 17.97 17.62 -8.13
CA THR A 409 18.70 16.97 -9.23
C THR A 409 19.93 16.26 -8.68
N LEU A 410 20.03 14.95 -8.92
CA LEU A 410 21.14 14.10 -8.46
C LEU A 410 21.77 13.32 -9.61
N GLU A 411 23.09 13.17 -9.53
CA GLU A 411 23.85 12.30 -10.43
C GLU A 411 24.16 10.95 -9.79
N TYR A 412 23.93 9.90 -10.57
CA TYR A 412 24.16 8.50 -10.22
C TYR A 412 25.22 7.91 -11.13
N ARG A 413 25.85 6.84 -10.65
CA ARG A 413 26.62 5.93 -11.50
C ARG A 413 25.97 4.56 -11.43
N ASP A 414 25.55 4.08 -12.58
CA ASP A 414 25.09 2.71 -12.73
C ASP A 414 26.26 1.72 -12.51
N PRO A 415 25.96 0.44 -12.21
CA PRO A 415 26.99 -0.59 -12.05
C PRO A 415 27.97 -0.72 -13.23
N ASP A 416 27.58 -0.34 -14.43
CA ASP A 416 28.45 -0.32 -15.63
C ASP A 416 29.25 0.97 -15.78
N GLY A 417 29.19 1.87 -14.80
CA GLY A 417 29.91 3.15 -14.76
C GLY A 417 29.22 4.30 -15.49
N ALA A 418 28.13 4.04 -16.23
CA ALA A 418 27.41 5.08 -16.93
C ALA A 418 26.76 6.07 -15.96
N ARG A 419 26.73 7.34 -16.35
CA ARG A 419 26.07 8.40 -15.59
C ARG A 419 24.56 8.31 -15.82
N ALA A 420 23.79 8.60 -14.79
CA ALA A 420 22.36 8.86 -14.89
C ALA A 420 22.02 10.09 -14.05
N VAL A 421 21.01 10.84 -14.44
CA VAL A 421 20.50 12.01 -13.72
C VAL A 421 19.07 11.73 -13.29
N CYS A 422 18.78 11.90 -11.99
CA CYS A 422 17.43 11.84 -11.45
C CYS A 422 17.00 13.24 -10.99
N HIS A 423 15.77 13.60 -11.34
CA HIS A 423 15.05 14.76 -10.86
C HIS A 423 13.94 14.27 -9.94
N ASN A 424 14.20 14.26 -8.62
CA ASN A 424 13.28 13.78 -7.60
C ASN A 424 12.52 14.94 -6.94
N SER A 425 11.25 14.76 -6.66
CA SER A 425 10.45 15.65 -5.83
C SER A 425 9.53 14.86 -4.91
N GLU A 426 9.64 15.09 -3.61
CA GLU A 426 8.68 14.57 -2.62
C GLU A 426 7.56 15.57 -2.28
N SER A 427 7.39 16.58 -3.12
CA SER A 427 6.39 17.65 -2.96
C SER A 427 5.86 18.12 -4.33
N ALA A 428 5.75 17.19 -5.27
CA ALA A 428 5.19 17.43 -6.59
C ALA A 428 3.66 17.56 -6.51
N ASP A 429 3.09 18.08 -7.59
CA ASP A 429 1.64 18.16 -7.79
C ASP A 429 1.18 17.04 -8.73
N ALA A 430 -0.01 16.51 -8.50
CA ALA A 430 -0.58 15.52 -9.41
C ALA A 430 -2.10 15.58 -9.52
N ARG A 431 -2.60 15.44 -10.75
CA ARG A 431 -4.03 15.30 -11.05
C ARG A 431 -4.29 13.93 -11.64
N ILE A 432 -5.16 13.17 -10.98
CA ILE A 432 -5.48 11.80 -11.37
C ILE A 432 -6.98 11.70 -11.63
N VAL A 433 -7.36 11.23 -12.81
CA VAL A 433 -8.75 11.03 -13.20
C VAL A 433 -8.96 9.60 -13.64
N LEU A 434 -9.82 8.87 -12.93
CA LEU A 434 -10.26 7.53 -13.29
C LEU A 434 -11.69 7.59 -13.84
N GLU A 435 -11.90 7.03 -15.03
CA GLU A 435 -13.22 6.98 -15.67
C GLU A 435 -13.65 5.56 -15.96
N ARG A 436 -14.98 5.36 -16.03
CA ARG A 436 -15.61 4.08 -16.36
C ARG A 436 -16.55 4.22 -17.55
N TRP A 437 -16.61 3.17 -18.36
CA TRP A 437 -17.53 3.07 -19.50
C TRP A 437 -18.93 2.60 -19.09
N TRP A 438 -19.93 3.45 -19.32
CA TRP A 438 -21.37 3.19 -19.07
C TRP A 438 -22.18 3.60 -20.32
N GLY A 439 -21.72 3.20 -21.51
CA GLY A 439 -22.19 3.70 -22.82
C GLY A 439 -21.54 5.02 -23.25
N ARG A 440 -20.96 5.75 -22.30
CA ARG A 440 -19.95 6.81 -22.49
C ARG A 440 -18.96 6.77 -21.32
N TRP A 441 -17.81 7.39 -21.47
CA TRP A 441 -16.88 7.57 -20.35
C TRP A 441 -17.47 8.57 -19.34
N ARG A 442 -17.42 8.20 -18.06
CA ARG A 442 -17.87 9.04 -16.94
C ARG A 442 -16.82 8.97 -15.82
N PRO A 443 -16.56 10.07 -15.10
CA PRO A 443 -15.72 10.04 -13.91
C PRO A 443 -16.19 8.98 -12.91
N GLU A 444 -15.29 8.07 -12.53
CA GLU A 444 -15.47 7.11 -11.44
C GLU A 444 -14.81 7.62 -10.15
N ALA A 445 -13.68 8.32 -10.28
CA ALA A 445 -12.98 9.01 -9.19
C ALA A 445 -12.00 10.05 -9.75
N SER A 446 -11.67 11.07 -8.95
CA SER A 446 -10.65 12.07 -9.27
C SER A 446 -9.91 12.48 -8.00
N TRP A 447 -8.60 12.69 -8.12
CA TRP A 447 -7.74 13.13 -7.04
C TRP A 447 -6.87 14.29 -7.50
N VAL A 448 -6.61 15.21 -6.60
CA VAL A 448 -5.67 16.31 -6.76
C VAL A 448 -4.75 16.26 -5.55
N LEU A 449 -3.45 16.16 -5.82
CA LEU A 449 -2.37 16.19 -4.85
C LEU A 449 -1.67 17.53 -5.04
N ASP A 450 -1.70 18.35 -4.00
CA ASP A 450 -1.03 19.65 -3.92
C ASP A 450 0.17 19.50 -2.97
N GLY A 451 1.38 19.48 -3.51
CA GLY A 451 2.63 19.37 -2.77
C GLY A 451 2.83 18.05 -2.04
N THR A 452 2.19 16.97 -2.50
CA THR A 452 2.12 15.67 -1.78
C THR A 452 2.33 14.46 -2.68
N ALA A 453 2.56 14.67 -3.98
CA ALA A 453 2.97 13.60 -4.87
C ALA A 453 4.49 13.39 -4.76
N HIS A 454 4.88 12.11 -4.76
CA HIS A 454 6.27 11.68 -4.75
C HIS A 454 6.62 11.25 -6.16
N ALA A 455 7.43 12.03 -6.86
CA ALA A 455 7.64 11.90 -8.29
C ALA A 455 9.10 12.03 -8.69
N GLU A 456 9.51 11.20 -9.64
CA GLU A 456 10.84 11.25 -10.24
C GLU A 456 10.73 11.27 -11.76
N ALA A 457 11.66 11.98 -12.39
CA ALA A 457 11.96 11.85 -13.80
C ALA A 457 13.48 11.73 -13.98
N GLY A 458 13.93 10.87 -14.89
CA GLY A 458 15.37 10.75 -15.11
C GLY A 458 15.76 10.19 -16.46
N GLU A 459 17.05 10.32 -16.73
CA GLU A 459 17.69 9.86 -17.96
C GLU A 459 19.11 9.39 -17.72
N ARG A 460 19.60 8.56 -18.65
CA ARG A 460 20.92 7.95 -18.62
C ARG A 460 21.67 8.21 -19.91
#